data_AF-A0A1G8R2C5-F1
#
_entry.id   AF-A0A1G8R2C5-F1
#
_cell.length_a   1.000
_cell.length_b   1.000
_cell.length_c   1.000
_cell.angle_alpha   90.00
_cell.angle_beta   90.00
_cell.angle_gamma   90.00
#
_symmetry.space_group_name_H-M   'P 1'
#
loop_
_entity.id
_entity.type
_entity.pdbx_description
1 polymer ?
#
loop_
_entity_poly.entity_id
_entity_poly.type
_entity_poly.pdbx_seq_one_letter_code
_entity_poly.pdbx_strand_id
1 'polypeptide(L)'
;MLKDTGERIIPKVMHPSNGMLLEHLARYYFAIPYASGRVLDIACGTGYGAQMTAKAKKKEITEIIGIDIDPKTINYAKKSITIHY
;
A
#
# COMPACT_ATOMS: atom_id res chain seq x y z
N MET A 1 -10.36 12.67 -9.97
CA MET A 1 -9.27 12.87 -8.99
C MET A 1 -9.71 12.27 -7.67
N LEU A 2 -8.84 11.56 -6.93
CA LEU A 2 -9.19 11.11 -5.58
C LEU A 2 -9.17 12.35 -4.67
N LYS A 3 -10.24 12.59 -3.91
CA LYS A 3 -10.30 13.75 -3.00
C LYS A 3 -9.47 13.42 -1.76
N ASP A 4 -8.50 14.27 -1.46
CA ASP A 4 -7.78 14.20 -0.18
C ASP A 4 -8.72 14.66 0.93
N THR A 5 -8.97 13.78 1.90
CA THR A 5 -9.77 14.05 3.10
C THR A 5 -8.89 14.16 4.35
N GLY A 6 -7.57 14.04 4.23
CA GLY A 6 -6.63 13.99 5.34
C GLY A 6 -6.52 12.63 6.04
N GLU A 7 -7.45 11.70 5.78
CA GLU A 7 -7.44 10.35 6.35
C GLU A 7 -6.65 9.34 5.49
N ARG A 8 -6.48 9.63 4.19
CA ARG A 8 -5.88 8.71 3.22
C ARG A 8 -4.43 9.05 2.98
N ILE A 9 -3.55 8.07 3.15
CA ILE A 9 -2.15 8.21 2.80
C ILE A 9 -1.98 8.07 1.28
N ILE A 10 -1.56 9.17 0.65
CA ILE A 10 -1.16 9.23 -0.75
C ILE A 10 0.31 9.71 -0.78
N PRO A 11 1.31 8.81 -0.70
CA PRO A 11 2.70 9.21 -0.53
C PRO A 11 3.23 10.19 -1.59
N LYS A 12 2.69 10.12 -2.82
CA LYS A 12 3.10 10.98 -3.95
C LYS A 12 2.75 12.46 -3.78
N VAL A 13 1.78 12.80 -2.94
CA VAL A 13 1.29 14.19 -2.76
C VAL A 13 1.50 14.72 -1.35
N MET A 14 2.04 13.89 -0.45
CA MET A 14 2.30 14.25 0.94
C MET A 14 3.75 14.68 1.12
N HIS A 15 3.98 15.64 2.03
CA HIS A 15 5.32 16.04 2.39
C HIS A 15 6.08 14.88 3.06
N PRO A 16 7.36 14.61 2.74
CA PRO A 16 8.11 13.48 3.29
C PRO A 16 8.21 13.46 4.82
N SER A 17 8.23 14.63 5.46
CA SER A 17 8.25 14.76 6.93
C SER A 17 6.85 14.75 7.57
N ASN A 18 5.79 14.47 6.81
CA ASN A 18 4.45 14.35 7.37
C ASN A 18 4.41 13.15 8.34
N GLY A 19 4.11 13.40 9.62
CA GLY A 19 4.14 12.38 10.66
C GLY A 19 3.20 11.20 10.39
N MET A 20 2.03 11.46 9.81
CA MET A 20 1.07 10.40 9.48
C MET A 20 1.59 9.49 8.37
N LEU A 21 2.25 10.06 7.35
CA LEU A 21 2.93 9.29 6.30
C LEU A 21 4.06 8.44 6.92
N LEU A 22 4.90 9.04 7.78
CA LEU A 22 6.02 8.34 8.39
C LEU A 22 5.57 7.18 9.28
N GLU A 23 4.54 7.38 10.11
CA GLU A 23 3.96 6.32 10.94
C GLU A 23 3.46 5.16 10.09
N HIS A 24 2.75 5.47 9.01
CA HIS A 24 2.23 4.47 8.10
C HIS A 24 3.34 3.71 7.35
N LEU A 25 4.40 4.39 6.91
CA LEU A 25 5.57 3.73 6.33
C LEU A 25 6.25 2.81 7.33
N ALA A 26 6.40 3.24 8.59
CA ALA A 26 7.00 2.44 9.65
C ALA A 26 6.24 1.12 9.89
N ARG A 27 4.90 1.13 9.84
CA ARG A 27 4.07 -0.09 9.96
C ARG A 27 4.39 -1.10 8.85
N TYR A 28 4.51 -0.65 7.61
CA TYR A 28 4.88 -1.55 6.51
C TYR A 28 6.32 -2.03 6.62
N TYR A 29 7.28 -1.15 6.95
CA TYR A 29 8.67 -1.57 7.17
C TYR A 29 8.80 -2.62 8.27
N PHE A 30 8.00 -2.51 9.33
CA PHE A 30 7.94 -3.52 10.38
C PHE A 30 7.37 -4.85 9.87
N ALA A 31 6.30 -4.83 9.06
CA ALA A 31 5.63 -6.05 8.61
C ALA A 31 6.38 -6.81 7.49
N ILE A 32 7.08 -6.09 6.60
CA ILE A 32 7.73 -6.63 5.38
C ILE A 32 8.62 -7.85 5.63
N PRO A 33 9.52 -7.88 6.64
CA PRO A 33 10.39 -9.03 6.90
C PRO A 33 9.62 -10.33 7.15
N TYR A 34 8.39 -10.24 7.69
CA TYR A 34 7.55 -11.37 8.05
C TYR A 34 6.63 -11.83 6.91
N ALA A 35 6.52 -11.07 5.82
CA ALA A 35 5.65 -11.40 4.70
C ALA A 35 6.30 -12.44 3.77
N SER A 36 5.60 -13.55 3.52
CA SER A 36 6.00 -14.58 2.54
C SER A 36 4.78 -15.34 2.02
N GLY A 37 4.93 -16.00 0.87
CA GLY A 37 3.85 -16.74 0.20
C GLY A 37 2.77 -15.82 -0.34
N ARG A 38 1.51 -16.12 -0.02
CA ARG A 38 0.34 -15.33 -0.40
C ARG A 38 0.02 -14.32 0.70
N VAL A 39 -0.06 -13.04 0.36
CA VAL A 39 -0.23 -11.94 1.30
C VAL A 39 -1.54 -11.22 1.04
N LEU A 40 -2.28 -10.93 2.10
CA LEU A 40 -3.48 -10.09 2.07
C LEU A 40 -3.17 -8.77 2.78
N ASP A 41 -3.32 -7.66 2.06
CA ASP A 41 -3.22 -6.30 2.59
C ASP A 41 -4.64 -5.76 2.87
N ILE A 42 -5.02 -5.76 4.15
CA ILE A 42 -6.36 -5.36 4.60
C ILE A 42 -6.37 -3.86 4.88
N ALA A 43 -7.37 -3.14 4.36
CA ALA A 43 -7.42 -1.68 4.36
C ALA A 43 -6.21 -1.09 3.63
N CYS A 44 -5.93 -1.63 2.44
CA CYS A 44 -4.73 -1.30 1.66
C CYS A 44 -4.69 0.17 1.22
N GLY A 45 -5.81 0.89 1.30
CA GLY A 45 -5.93 2.27 0.87
C GLY A 45 -5.46 2.43 -0.57
N THR A 46 -4.54 3.37 -0.79
CA THR A 46 -3.99 3.65 -2.13
C THR A 46 -3.00 2.57 -2.60
N GLY A 47 -2.75 1.55 -1.77
CA GLY A 47 -1.99 0.33 -2.02
C GLY A 47 -0.48 0.51 -2.16
N TYR A 48 0.06 1.64 -1.66
CA TYR A 48 1.52 1.84 -1.59
C TYR A 48 2.19 0.76 -0.72
N GLY A 49 1.50 0.28 0.32
CA GLY A 49 1.97 -0.77 1.21
C GLY A 49 2.18 -2.12 0.53
N ALA A 50 1.14 -2.62 -0.14
CA ALA A 50 1.24 -3.76 -1.05
C ALA A 50 2.38 -3.59 -2.07
N GLN A 51 2.54 -2.40 -2.67
CA GLN A 51 3.63 -2.15 -3.62
C GLN A 51 5.03 -2.21 -2.98
N MET A 52 5.20 -1.63 -1.79
CA MET A 52 6.44 -1.70 -1.03
C MET A 52 6.79 -3.15 -0.69
N THR A 53 5.79 -3.91 -0.25
CA THR A 53 5.93 -5.31 0.14
C THR A 53 6.31 -6.20 -1.05
N ALA A 54 5.62 -6.05 -2.20
CA ALA A 54 5.94 -6.77 -3.43
C ALA A 54 7.36 -6.49 -3.93
N LYS A 55 7.81 -5.23 -3.84
CA LYS A 55 9.17 -4.84 -4.23
C LYS A 55 10.23 -5.43 -3.30
N ALA A 56 9.99 -5.39 -1.99
CA ALA A 56 10.96 -5.84 -0.99
C ALA A 56 11.08 -7.36 -0.90
N LYS A 57 9.99 -8.10 -1.12
CA LYS A 57 9.91 -9.57 -0.92
C LYS A 57 9.60 -10.32 -2.22
N LYS A 58 10.13 -9.84 -3.34
CA LYS A 58 9.84 -10.36 -4.70
C LYS A 58 10.14 -11.85 -4.88
N LYS A 59 11.07 -12.42 -4.11
CA LYS A 59 11.43 -13.85 -4.22
C LYS A 59 10.58 -14.74 -3.31
N GLU A 60 10.02 -14.16 -2.26
CA GLU A 60 9.32 -14.88 -1.20
C GLU A 60 7.80 -14.79 -1.33
N ILE A 61 7.29 -13.75 -2.02
CA ILE A 61 5.87 -13.54 -2.23
C ILE A 61 5.45 -14.07 -3.60
N THR A 62 4.41 -14.89 -3.60
CA THR A 62 3.79 -15.44 -4.81
C THR A 62 2.57 -14.63 -5.24
N GLU A 63 1.85 -14.03 -4.27
CA GLU A 63 0.64 -13.27 -4.50
C GLU A 63 0.48 -12.15 -3.46
N ILE A 64 0.05 -10.96 -3.86
CA ILE A 64 -0.46 -9.93 -2.96
C ILE A 64 -1.85 -9.49 -3.42
N ILE A 65 -2.82 -9.60 -2.52
CA ILE A 65 -4.19 -9.10 -2.71
C ILE A 65 -4.39 -7.91 -1.77
N GLY A 66 -4.71 -6.75 -2.32
CA GLY A 66 -5.12 -5.58 -1.53
C GLY A 66 -6.63 -5.42 -1.53
N ILE A 67 -7.21 -5.25 -0.34
CA ILE A 67 -8.64 -4.98 -0.17
C ILE A 67 -8.86 -3.68 0.60
N ASP A 68 -9.87 -2.93 0.18
CA ASP A 68 -10.30 -1.72 0.85
C ASP A 68 -11.81 -1.55 0.63
N ILE A 69 -12.51 -1.00 1.63
CA ILE A 69 -13.95 -0.80 1.58
C ILE A 69 -14.32 0.37 0.64
N ASP A 70 -13.39 1.29 0.37
CA ASP A 70 -13.65 2.44 -0.47
C ASP A 70 -13.33 2.15 -1.96
N PRO A 71 -14.36 2.02 -2.82
CA PRO A 71 -14.15 1.73 -4.24
C PRO A 71 -13.41 2.85 -4.98
N LYS A 72 -13.51 4.11 -4.53
CA LYS A 72 -12.76 5.21 -5.15
C LYS A 72 -11.26 5.03 -4.92
N THR A 73 -10.91 4.65 -3.70
CA THR A 73 -9.53 4.39 -3.29
C THR A 73 -8.95 3.19 -4.02
N ILE A 74 -9.70 2.09 -4.15
CA ILE A 74 -9.32 0.95 -4.99
C ILE A 74 -9.10 1.35 -6.46
N ASN A 75 -10.00 2.15 -7.03
CA ASN A 75 -9.85 2.61 -8.41
C ASN A 75 -8.61 3.49 -8.61
N TYR A 76 -8.20 4.25 -7.60
CA TYR A 76 -6.94 4.98 -7.61
C TYR A 76 -5.73 4.04 -7.47
N ALA A 77 -5.81 3.09 -6.54
CA ALA A 77 -4.76 2.10 -6.29
C ALA A 77 -4.46 1.31 -7.57
N LYS A 78 -5.48 0.81 -8.28
CA LYS A 78 -5.35 0.09 -9.57
C LYS A 78 -4.62 0.88 -10.67
N LYS A 79 -4.68 2.21 -10.64
CA LYS A 79 -3.94 3.05 -11.62
C LYS A 79 -2.47 3.22 -11.27
N SER A 80 -2.13 3.06 -9.99
CA SER A 80 -0.76 3.18 -9.48
C SER A 80 -0.08 1.82 -9.27
N ILE A 81 -0.87 0.74 -9.25
CA ILE A 81 -0.46 -0.62 -8.93
C ILE A 81 -0.86 -1.51 -10.10
N THR A 82 0.14 -1.84 -10.90
CA THR A 82 0.07 -2.97 -11.81
C THR A 82 0.69 -4.15 -11.09
N ILE A 83 -0.12 -5.04 -10.52
CA ILE A 83 0.34 -6.36 -10.08
C ILE A 83 -0.04 -7.32 -11.20
N HIS A 84 0.95 -7.67 -12.01
CA HIS A 84 0.86 -8.81 -12.92
C HIS A 84 1.32 -10.06 -12.17
N TYR A 85 0.54 -11.13 -12.27
CA TYR A 85 1.06 -12.49 -12.18
C TYR A 85 1.42 -12.92 -13.60
#